data_AF-B1VA01-F1
#
_entry.id   AF-B1VA01-F1
#
_cell.length_a   1.000
_cell.length_b   1.000
_cell.length_c   1.000
_cell.angle_alpha   90.00
_cell.angle_beta   90.00
_cell.angle_gamma   90.00
#
_symmetry.space_group_name_H-M   'P 1'
#
loop_
_entity.id
_entity.type
_entity.pdbx_description
1 polymer ?
#
loop_
_entity_poly.entity_id
_entity_poly.type
_entity_poly.pdbx_seq_one_letter_code
_entity_poly.pdbx_strand_id
1 'polypeptide(L)'
;MKLTEIFNVLQGNKLHANKVIEDAQGINLISRKGSNYGIIKKIKPIQNVKIFEPGLLTFSPDGTVCSTFLQICPFYATEHVKVLKPKPELKLSLNDLLYYVTVLRSYAPLFNFNRSAITKFSDFLLPSPQEIPSWVEKLGHFYINKFKKLLI
;
A
#
# COMPACT_ATOMS: atom_id res chain seq x y z
N MET A 1 8.93 15.08 6.80
CA MET A 1 9.87 14.46 5.83
C MET A 1 9.16 14.24 4.50
N LYS A 2 9.86 14.27 3.36
CA LYS A 2 9.30 13.87 2.07
C LYS A 2 9.00 12.37 2.04
N LEU A 3 8.02 11.97 1.25
CA LEU A 3 7.66 10.56 1.05
C LEU A 3 8.87 9.71 0.65
N THR A 4 9.72 10.21 -0.24
CA THR A 4 10.94 9.52 -0.71
C THR A 4 12.04 9.42 0.33
N GLU A 5 11.95 10.18 1.43
CA GLU A 5 12.84 10.01 2.57
C GLU A 5 12.42 8.81 3.43
N ILE A 6 11.14 8.44 3.42
CA ILE A 6 10.57 7.34 4.22
C ILE A 6 10.45 6.04 3.42
N PHE A 7 10.14 6.13 2.13
CA PHE A 7 9.88 4.98 1.27
C PHE A 7 10.74 4.98 0.01
N ASN A 8 11.26 3.81 -0.34
CA ASN A 8 11.72 3.50 -1.69
C ASN A 8 10.51 3.28 -2.59
N VAL A 9 10.36 4.12 -3.61
CA VAL A 9 9.23 4.04 -4.56
C VAL A 9 9.59 3.10 -5.70
N LEU A 10 8.87 1.99 -5.81
CA LEU A 10 9.03 0.99 -6.86
C LEU A 10 7.88 1.08 -7.87
N GLN A 11 8.18 0.78 -9.13
CA GLN A 11 7.18 0.64 -10.18
C GLN A 11 6.49 -0.74 -10.10
N GLY A 12 5.20 -0.80 -10.42
CA GLY A 12 4.50 -2.07 -10.61
C GLY A 12 5.07 -2.93 -11.76
N ASN A 13 4.56 -4.15 -11.89
CA ASN A 13 5.09 -5.22 -12.75
C ASN A 13 4.84 -5.03 -14.26
N LYS A 14 4.40 -3.86 -14.72
CA LYS A 14 3.95 -3.60 -16.10
C LYS A 14 2.91 -4.62 -16.62
N LEU A 15 2.14 -5.21 -15.70
CA LEU A 15 1.10 -6.18 -16.03
C LEU A 15 -0.19 -5.46 -16.42
N HIS A 16 -0.83 -5.97 -17.47
CA HIS A 16 -2.18 -5.57 -17.86
C HIS A 16 -3.19 -6.63 -17.38
N ALA A 17 -4.24 -6.19 -16.68
CA ALA A 17 -5.23 -7.06 -16.05
C ALA A 17 -5.99 -8.01 -17.01
N ASN A 18 -5.97 -7.71 -18.32
CA ASN A 18 -6.62 -8.51 -19.36
C ASN A 18 -5.68 -9.54 -20.01
N LYS A 19 -4.38 -9.53 -19.67
CA LYS A 19 -3.34 -10.41 -20.24
C LYS A 19 -2.81 -11.42 -19.23
N VAL A 20 -3.58 -11.71 -18.19
CA VAL A 20 -3.20 -12.60 -17.08
C VAL A 20 -4.25 -13.68 -16.91
N ILE A 21 -3.83 -14.84 -16.40
CA ILE A 21 -4.71 -15.99 -16.17
C ILE A 21 -5.18 -15.96 -14.71
N GLU A 22 -6.49 -15.92 -14.52
CA GLU A 22 -7.11 -15.95 -13.19
C GLU A 22 -6.96 -17.31 -12.52
N ASP A 23 -6.77 -17.27 -11.20
CA ASP A 23 -6.68 -18.45 -10.34
C ASP A 23 -7.14 -18.06 -8.94
N ALA A 24 -8.20 -18.68 -8.43
CA ALA A 24 -8.76 -18.41 -7.11
C ALA A 24 -7.76 -18.69 -5.96
N GLN A 25 -6.78 -19.58 -6.19
CA GLN A 25 -5.71 -19.91 -5.25
C GLN A 25 -4.40 -19.18 -5.58
N GLY A 26 -4.41 -18.30 -6.58
CA GLY A 26 -3.25 -17.56 -7.05
C GLY A 26 -2.86 -16.37 -6.18
N ILE A 27 -1.97 -15.55 -6.74
CA ILE A 27 -1.38 -14.35 -6.12
C ILE A 27 -2.26 -13.14 -6.41
N ASN A 28 -2.44 -12.26 -5.43
CA ASN A 28 -3.23 -11.04 -5.59
C ASN A 28 -2.64 -10.14 -6.69
N LEU A 29 -3.46 -9.70 -7.64
CA LEU A 29 -3.13 -8.63 -8.57
C LEU A 29 -3.75 -7.31 -8.09
N ILE A 30 -2.88 -6.36 -7.76
CA ILE A 30 -3.25 -5.04 -7.24
C ILE A 30 -3.31 -4.02 -8.39
N SER A 31 -4.36 -3.22 -8.36
CA SER A 31 -4.60 -2.12 -9.30
C SER A 31 -4.86 -0.81 -8.57
N ARG A 32 -5.24 0.21 -9.33
CA ARG A 32 -5.63 1.56 -8.88
C ARG A 32 -7.04 1.63 -8.26
N LYS A 33 -7.64 0.48 -7.93
CA LYS A 33 -8.98 0.39 -7.38
C LYS A 33 -9.01 0.97 -5.96
N GLY A 34 -10.01 1.80 -5.69
CA GLY A 34 -10.26 2.42 -4.37
C GLY A 34 -10.79 1.50 -3.28
N SER A 35 -11.12 0.26 -3.63
CA SER A 35 -11.81 -0.70 -2.75
C SER A 35 -11.13 -2.06 -2.82
N ASN A 36 -11.53 -2.98 -1.92
CA ASN A 36 -10.99 -4.33 -1.84
C ASN A 36 -9.45 -4.37 -1.74
N TYR A 37 -8.85 -3.45 -0.99
CA TYR A 37 -7.40 -3.36 -0.83
C TYR A 37 -6.62 -3.17 -2.15
N GLY A 38 -7.28 -2.67 -3.20
CA GLY A 38 -6.74 -2.55 -4.54
C GLY A 38 -6.74 -3.86 -5.34
N ILE A 39 -7.14 -4.98 -4.74
CA ILE A 39 -7.18 -6.30 -5.36
C ILE A 39 -8.30 -6.35 -6.40
N ILE A 40 -7.92 -6.68 -7.64
CA ILE A 40 -8.87 -6.86 -8.75
C ILE A 40 -9.17 -8.33 -9.03
N LYS A 41 -8.20 -9.21 -8.87
CA LYS A 41 -8.29 -10.65 -9.12
C LYS A 41 -7.06 -11.34 -8.52
N LYS A 42 -7.12 -12.67 -8.40
CA LYS A 42 -5.95 -13.51 -8.13
C LYS A 42 -5.51 -14.19 -9.42
N ILE A 43 -4.21 -14.32 -9.61
CA ILE A 43 -3.63 -14.81 -10.87
C ILE A 43 -2.59 -15.89 -10.62
N LYS A 44 -2.39 -16.75 -11.63
CA LYS A 44 -1.28 -17.71 -11.61
C LYS A 44 0.07 -16.99 -11.48
N PRO A 45 1.06 -17.58 -10.79
CA PRO A 45 2.42 -17.09 -10.84
C PRO A 45 2.91 -16.96 -12.29
N ILE A 46 3.54 -15.82 -12.59
CA ILE A 46 4.10 -15.56 -13.92
C ILE A 46 5.61 -15.74 -13.85
N GLN A 47 6.13 -16.61 -14.72
CA GLN A 47 7.56 -16.87 -14.80
C GLN A 47 8.33 -15.57 -15.10
N ASN A 48 9.46 -15.37 -14.42
CA ASN A 48 10.34 -14.20 -14.56
C ASN A 48 9.69 -12.83 -14.21
N VAL A 49 8.51 -12.82 -13.59
CA VAL A 49 7.91 -11.59 -13.06
C VAL A 49 8.05 -11.57 -11.54
N LYS A 50 8.70 -10.53 -11.02
CA LYS A 50 8.92 -10.33 -9.58
C LYS A 50 7.59 -10.32 -8.83
N ILE A 51 7.46 -11.15 -7.81
CA ILE A 51 6.38 -11.04 -6.81
C ILE A 51 6.86 -10.08 -5.72
N PHE A 52 6.02 -9.14 -5.33
CA PHE A 52 6.31 -8.26 -4.20
C PHE A 52 6.03 -8.97 -2.88
N GLU A 53 6.90 -8.75 -1.90
CA GLU A 53 6.78 -9.29 -0.56
C GLU A 53 5.62 -8.65 0.24
N PRO A 54 5.06 -9.34 1.25
CA PRO A 54 4.16 -8.72 2.22
C PRO A 54 4.83 -7.58 3.00
N GLY A 55 4.03 -6.69 3.58
CA GLY A 55 4.51 -5.56 4.39
C GLY A 55 4.84 -4.30 3.59
N LEU A 56 4.55 -4.28 2.29
CA LEU A 56 4.70 -3.09 1.44
C LEU A 56 3.38 -2.34 1.32
N LEU A 57 3.45 -1.02 1.08
CA LEU A 57 2.27 -0.25 0.71
C LEU A 57 2.11 -0.23 -0.82
N THR A 58 0.87 -0.16 -1.25
CA THR A 58 0.48 0.10 -2.63
C THR A 58 -0.21 1.44 -2.68
N PHE A 59 0.17 2.30 -3.63
CA PHE A 59 -0.30 3.67 -3.77
C PHE A 59 -0.76 3.91 -5.20
N SER A 60 -1.96 4.48 -5.34
CA SER A 60 -2.54 4.86 -6.63
C SER A 60 -2.29 6.35 -6.92
N PRO A 61 -1.37 6.70 -7.84
CA PRO A 61 -1.09 8.10 -8.15
C PRO A 61 -2.18 8.74 -9.04
N ASP A 62 -3.00 7.93 -9.72
CA ASP A 62 -4.11 8.37 -10.57
C ASP A 62 -5.29 7.38 -10.44
N GLY A 63 -6.37 7.58 -11.22
CA GLY A 63 -7.60 6.78 -11.07
C GLY A 63 -8.30 7.09 -9.75
N THR A 64 -8.34 6.15 -8.80
CA THR A 64 -8.72 6.47 -7.42
C THR A 64 -7.51 7.03 -6.67
N VAL A 65 -7.25 8.32 -6.87
CA VAL A 65 -6.02 8.99 -6.41
C VAL A 65 -5.84 8.88 -4.90
N CYS A 66 -4.60 8.66 -4.47
CA CYS A 66 -4.20 8.47 -3.07
C CYS A 66 -4.82 7.25 -2.38
N SER A 67 -5.54 6.40 -3.11
CA SER A 67 -5.92 5.08 -2.62
C SER A 67 -4.64 4.31 -2.27
N THR A 68 -4.49 4.04 -0.97
CA THR A 68 -3.27 3.45 -0.40
C THR A 68 -3.63 2.26 0.45
N PHE A 69 -2.91 1.14 0.35
CA PHE A 69 -3.16 -0.06 1.16
C PHE A 69 -1.87 -0.76 1.57
N LEU A 70 -1.85 -1.28 2.80
CA LEU A 70 -0.86 -2.23 3.26
C LEU A 70 -1.19 -3.62 2.71
N GLN A 71 -0.22 -4.26 2.05
CA GLN A 71 -0.38 -5.60 1.49
C GLN A 71 0.16 -6.65 2.46
N ILE A 72 -0.73 -7.47 3.03
CA ILE A 72 -0.37 -8.50 4.02
C ILE A 72 -0.03 -9.87 3.41
N CYS A 73 -0.20 -10.02 2.09
CA CYS A 73 0.13 -11.23 1.34
C CYS A 73 1.02 -10.86 0.14
N PRO A 74 1.77 -11.83 -0.44
CA PRO A 74 2.52 -11.61 -1.66
C PRO A 74 1.58 -11.14 -2.78
N PHE A 75 2.08 -10.25 -3.64
CA PHE A 75 1.24 -9.64 -4.66
C PHE A 75 2.01 -9.26 -5.93
N TYR A 76 1.25 -9.11 -7.00
CA TYR A 76 1.64 -8.39 -8.20
C TYR A 76 0.97 -7.01 -8.21
N ALA A 77 1.62 -6.03 -8.81
CA ALA A 77 1.06 -4.70 -9.02
C ALA A 77 0.96 -4.42 -10.52
N THR A 78 -0.18 -3.91 -10.98
CA THR A 78 -0.33 -3.41 -12.36
C THR A 78 0.58 -2.21 -12.61
N GLU A 79 0.79 -1.87 -13.88
CA GLU A 79 1.75 -0.85 -14.30
C GLU A 79 1.64 0.47 -13.55
N HIS A 80 0.43 1.02 -13.37
CA HIS A 80 0.25 2.36 -12.81
C HIS A 80 0.25 2.42 -11.27
N VAL A 81 0.32 1.27 -10.59
CA VAL A 81 0.43 1.23 -9.13
C VAL A 81 1.88 1.50 -8.73
N LYS A 82 2.07 2.36 -7.73
CA LYS A 82 3.35 2.54 -7.06
C LYS A 82 3.41 1.62 -5.84
N VAL A 83 4.55 0.97 -5.64
CA VAL A 83 4.80 0.16 -4.45
C VAL A 83 5.76 0.94 -3.57
N LEU A 84 5.35 1.24 -2.34
CA LEU A 84 6.16 1.98 -1.38
C LEU A 84 6.79 0.99 -0.40
N LYS A 85 8.10 0.81 -0.51
CA LYS A 85 8.88 -0.06 0.38
C LYS A 85 9.50 0.79 1.49
N PRO A 86 9.16 0.56 2.77
CA PRO A 86 9.73 1.35 3.86
C PRO A 86 11.25 1.18 3.87
N LYS A 87 11.96 2.28 4.14
CA LYS A 87 13.41 2.24 4.24
C LYS A 87 13.85 1.48 5.51
N PRO A 88 14.71 0.45 5.40
CA PRO A 88 15.07 -0.42 6.52
C PRO A 88 15.62 0.31 7.74
N GLU A 89 16.35 1.41 7.54
CA GLU A 89 16.96 2.21 8.59
C GLU A 89 15.93 2.87 9.53
N LEU A 90 14.70 3.08 9.06
CA LEU A 90 13.63 3.69 9.87
C LEU A 90 12.92 2.70 10.80
N LYS A 91 13.10 1.38 10.59
CA LYS A 91 12.54 0.32 11.45
C LYS A 91 11.04 0.47 11.74
N LEU A 92 10.26 0.85 10.73
CA LEU A 92 8.81 1.07 10.86
C LEU A 92 8.07 -0.24 11.18
N SER A 93 7.15 -0.19 12.15
CA SER A 93 6.24 -1.26 12.49
C SER A 93 5.03 -1.32 11.55
N LEU A 94 4.24 -2.39 11.62
CA LEU A 94 2.97 -2.48 10.86
C LEU A 94 1.98 -1.37 11.22
N ASN A 95 1.96 -0.94 12.48
CA ASN A 95 1.08 0.14 12.93
C ASN A 95 1.51 1.49 12.32
N ASP A 96 2.82 1.74 12.20
CA ASP A 96 3.35 2.93 11.54
C ASP A 96 2.98 2.94 10.06
N LEU A 97 3.07 1.79 9.39
CA LEU A 97 2.65 1.65 8.00
C LEU A 97 1.15 1.94 7.82
N LEU A 98 0.29 1.48 8.74
CA LEU A 98 -1.15 1.79 8.73
C LEU A 98 -1.44 3.27 9.01
N TYR A 99 -0.66 3.88 9.89
CA TYR A 99 -0.70 5.33 10.10
C TYR A 99 -0.35 6.07 8.80
N TYR A 100 0.74 5.70 8.13
CA TYR A 100 1.11 6.29 6.84
C TYR A 100 0.09 6.04 5.74
N VAL A 101 -0.60 4.89 5.71
CA VAL A 101 -1.76 4.67 4.83
C VAL A 101 -2.82 5.74 5.04
N THR A 102 -3.10 6.09 6.30
CA THR A 102 -4.11 7.08 6.66
C THR A 102 -3.67 8.49 6.26
N VAL A 103 -2.41 8.84 6.53
CA VAL A 103 -1.81 10.11 6.10
C VAL A 103 -1.85 10.23 4.58
N LEU A 104 -1.42 9.22 3.83
CA LEU A 104 -1.38 9.28 2.36
C LEU A 104 -2.79 9.43 1.76
N ARG A 105 -3.80 8.77 2.35
CA ARG A 105 -5.19 8.91 1.91
C ARG A 105 -5.76 10.31 2.20
N SER A 106 -5.28 11.01 3.23
CA SER A 106 -5.77 12.36 3.54
C SER A 106 -5.38 13.40 2.47
N TYR A 107 -4.41 13.09 1.60
CA TYR A 107 -4.07 13.91 0.43
C TYR A 107 -5.10 13.84 -0.70
N ALA A 108 -6.00 12.84 -0.72
CA ALA A 108 -6.94 12.61 -1.82
C ALA A 108 -7.76 13.86 -2.23
N PRO A 109 -8.28 14.70 -1.31
CA PRO A 109 -9.06 15.89 -1.68
C PRO A 109 -8.30 16.91 -2.54
N LEU A 110 -6.96 16.91 -2.52
CA LEU A 110 -6.13 17.79 -3.36
C LEU A 110 -6.20 17.43 -4.85
N PHE A 111 -6.67 16.22 -5.17
CA PHE A 111 -6.65 15.63 -6.52
C PHE A 111 -8.05 15.49 -7.15
N ASN A 112 -9.04 16.23 -6.63
CA ASN A 112 -10.36 16.31 -7.24
C ASN A 112 -10.31 16.90 -8.67
N PHE A 113 -11.34 16.58 -9.47
CA PHE A 113 -11.49 17.01 -10.88
C PHE A 113 -10.42 16.44 -11.82
N ASN A 114 -10.25 15.12 -11.84
CA ASN A 114 -9.30 14.39 -12.71
C ASN A 114 -7.83 14.82 -12.56
N ARG A 115 -7.47 15.46 -11.44
CA ARG A 115 -6.07 15.75 -11.12
C ARG A 115 -5.37 14.47 -10.69
N SER A 116 -4.09 14.39 -11.01
CA SER A 116 -3.26 13.22 -10.71
C SER A 116 -2.13 13.61 -9.76
N ALA A 117 -1.73 12.66 -8.91
CA ALA A 117 -0.58 12.78 -8.03
C ALA A 117 0.73 12.34 -8.70
N ILE A 118 0.71 11.83 -9.94
CA ILE A 118 1.89 11.25 -10.65
C ILE A 118 3.15 12.13 -10.53
N THR A 119 3.04 13.45 -10.67
CA THR A 119 4.19 14.37 -10.62
C THR A 119 4.47 14.94 -9.24
N LYS A 120 3.56 14.75 -8.27
CA LYS A 120 3.60 15.42 -6.95
C LYS A 120 3.83 14.48 -5.78
N PHE A 121 3.50 13.20 -5.92
CA PHE A 121 3.48 12.26 -4.79
C PHE A 121 4.86 12.10 -4.12
N SER A 122 5.95 12.19 -4.90
CA SER A 122 7.31 12.12 -4.39
C SER A 122 7.65 13.24 -3.38
N ASP A 123 6.96 14.39 -3.49
CA ASP A 123 7.17 15.56 -2.64
C ASP A 123 6.14 15.67 -1.50
N PHE A 124 5.27 14.67 -1.31
CA PHE A 124 4.35 14.67 -0.17
C PHE A 124 5.11 14.75 1.16
N LEU A 125 4.68 15.65 2.03
CA LEU A 125 5.26 15.86 3.34
C LEU A 125 4.55 14.99 4.37
N LEU A 126 5.20 13.91 4.79
CA LEU A 126 4.69 13.00 5.80
C LEU A 126 5.33 13.32 7.18
N PRO A 127 4.61 13.03 8.28
CA PRO A 127 5.19 13.03 9.61
C PRO A 127 6.42 12.13 9.66
N SER A 128 7.48 12.59 10.31
CA SER A 128 8.63 11.74 10.65
C SER A 128 8.20 10.60 11.57
N PRO A 129 8.94 9.49 11.63
CA PRO A 129 8.60 8.37 12.53
C PRO A 129 8.47 8.79 14.00
N GLN A 130 9.21 9.81 14.43
CA GLN A 130 9.17 10.36 15.79
C GLN A 130 7.90 11.20 16.06
N GLU A 131 7.25 11.69 15.01
CA GLU A 131 5.99 12.45 15.10
C GLU A 131 4.76 11.53 15.06
N ILE A 132 4.94 10.22 14.88
CA ILE A 132 3.83 9.26 14.95
C ILE A 132 3.28 9.25 16.38
N PRO A 133 1.99 9.53 16.58
CA PRO A 133 1.42 9.58 17.92
C PRO A 133 1.54 8.24 18.65
N SER A 134 1.90 8.27 19.94
CA SER A 134 2.10 7.05 20.75
C SER A 134 0.87 6.14 20.88
N TRP A 135 -0.34 6.65 20.60
CA TRP A 135 -1.54 5.82 20.59
C TRP A 135 -1.60 4.86 19.39
N VAL A 136 -0.86 5.15 18.31
CA VAL A 136 -0.78 4.28 17.12
C VAL A 136 -0.19 2.93 17.49
N GLU A 137 0.85 2.89 18.32
CA GLU A 137 1.43 1.65 18.83
C GLU A 137 0.44 0.85 19.69
N LYS A 138 -0.39 1.55 20.48
CA LYS A 138 -1.35 0.94 21.42
C LYS A 138 -2.53 0.26 20.72
N LEU A 139 -2.85 0.61 19.48
CA LEU A 139 -3.96 -0.01 18.73
C LEU A 139 -3.75 -1.52 18.53
N GLY A 140 -2.54 -1.97 18.19
CA GLY A 140 -2.25 -3.39 17.99
C GLY A 140 -2.54 -4.24 19.23
N HIS A 141 -2.20 -3.73 20.41
CA HIS A 141 -2.44 -4.42 21.69
C HIS A 141 -3.93 -4.53 22.04
N PHE A 142 -4.72 -3.49 21.74
CA PHE A 142 -6.15 -3.48 22.04
C PHE A 142 -6.92 -4.53 21.24
N TYR A 143 -6.66 -4.63 19.93
CA TYR A 143 -7.37 -5.59 19.07
C TYR A 143 -6.92 -7.03 19.30
N ILE A 144 -5.62 -7.31 19.50
CA ILE A 144 -5.14 -8.67 19.79
C ILE A 144 -5.78 -9.22 21.08
N ASN A 145 -5.90 -8.39 22.12
CA ASN A 145 -6.54 -8.79 23.38
C ASN A 145 -8.06 -8.99 23.24
N LYS A 146 -8.72 -8.21 22.38
CA LYS A 146 -10.15 -8.38 22.09
C LYS A 146 -10.43 -9.64 21.27
N PHE A 147 -9.61 -9.94 20.26
CA PHE A 147 -9.75 -11.16 19.46
C PHE A 147 -9.36 -12.43 20.20
N LYS A 148 -8.38 -12.39 21.13
CA LYS A 148 -8.10 -13.52 22.03
C LYS A 148 -9.29 -13.87 22.93
N LYS A 149 -10.08 -12.90 23.38
CA LYS A 149 -11.30 -13.14 24.16
C LYS A 149 -12.49 -13.67 23.35
N LEU A 150 -12.43 -13.61 22.02
CA LEU A 150 -13.45 -14.13 21.11
C LEU A 150 -13.13 -15.55 20.60
N LEU A 151 -11.96 -16.09 20.96
CA LEU A 151 -11.48 -17.42 20.58
C LEU A 151 -11.27 -18.35 21.80
N ILE A 152 -11.88 -18.01 22.94
CA ILE A 152 -12.00 -18.86 24.14
C ILE A 152 -13.47 -18.92 24.53
#